data_AF-A0AAP9N2E9-F1
#
_entry.id   AF-A0AAP9N2E9-F1
#
_cell.length_a   1.000
_cell.length_b   1.000
_cell.length_c   1.000
_cell.angle_alpha   90.00
_cell.angle_beta   90.00
_cell.angle_gamma   90.00
#
_symmetry.space_group_name_H-M   'P 1'
#
loop_
_entity.id
_entity.type
_entity.pdbx_description
1 polymer ?
#
loop_
_entity_poly.entity_id
_entity_poly.type
_entity_poly.pdbx_seq_one_letter_code
_entity_poly.pdbx_strand_id
1 'polypeptide(L)'
;MNMSNNVTMTTVEIAELTGKAHKNVLRDAYAMLEKVNGLKSEPVESTYKDRKGETRPMLILDKHLTFTLITGYDTGLRHNVVGRWIELEAQANPGFLQETIKDTLDTLQARVNAMAPAFDEHVRKGRSVGYSWREACRLAGIKHPDKLLALLVSRGRARKRSIGSGKISLETPSQVFTELHPDYLSNGYITVLKPSNLVTAKNGGHLFKITPKGLNEWLKANAETMNRESAFVGIDQWGRVIK
;
A
#
# COMPACT_ATOMS: atom_id res chain seq x y z
N MET A 1 -11.37 -35.58 -1.63
CA MET A 1 -12.39 -35.51 -2.69
C MET A 1 -12.34 -34.10 -3.25
N ASN A 2 -11.87 -33.90 -4.49
CA ASN A 2 -11.87 -32.59 -5.12
C ASN A 2 -13.28 -32.29 -5.63
N MET A 3 -14.00 -31.41 -4.94
CA MET A 3 -15.25 -30.81 -5.42
C MET A 3 -14.90 -29.81 -6.53
N SER A 4 -14.73 -30.31 -7.75
CA SER A 4 -14.70 -29.48 -8.95
C SER A 4 -16.13 -28.97 -9.23
N ASN A 5 -16.53 -27.92 -8.50
CA ASN A 5 -17.62 -27.04 -8.90
C ASN A 5 -17.17 -26.31 -10.17
N ASN A 6 -17.31 -26.95 -11.33
CA ASN A 6 -16.97 -26.33 -12.61
C ASN A 6 -17.97 -25.21 -12.89
N VAL A 7 -17.55 -23.98 -12.61
CA VAL A 7 -18.28 -22.77 -13.01
C VAL A 7 -18.42 -22.79 -14.52
N THR A 8 -19.65 -22.62 -14.99
CA THR A 8 -20.00 -22.55 -16.40
C THR A 8 -20.92 -21.37 -16.65
N MET A 9 -21.03 -20.98 -17.92
CA MET A 9 -21.96 -19.94 -18.36
C MET A 9 -22.61 -20.36 -19.67
N THR A 10 -23.92 -20.15 -19.79
CA THR A 10 -24.66 -20.51 -20.98
C THR A 10 -24.62 -19.40 -22.03
N THR A 11 -24.75 -19.78 -23.31
CA THR A 11 -24.92 -18.80 -24.40
C THR A 11 -26.16 -17.92 -24.23
N VAL A 12 -27.19 -18.37 -23.50
CA VAL A 12 -28.37 -17.57 -23.17
C VAL A 12 -28.02 -16.48 -22.17
N GLU A 13 -27.33 -16.83 -21.08
CA GLU A 13 -26.84 -15.85 -20.10
C GLU A 13 -25.91 -14.83 -20.75
N ILE A 14 -25.02 -15.26 -21.66
CA ILE A 14 -24.16 -14.33 -22.42
C ILE A 14 -25.01 -13.39 -23.29
N ALA A 15 -26.07 -13.89 -23.93
CA ALA A 15 -26.97 -13.05 -24.72
C ALA A 15 -27.67 -11.99 -23.84
N GLU A 16 -28.11 -12.36 -22.65
CA GLU A 16 -28.73 -11.45 -21.68
C GLU A 16 -27.76 -10.38 -21.17
N LEU A 17 -26.55 -10.78 -20.76
CA LEU A 17 -25.50 -9.88 -20.26
C LEU A 17 -25.01 -8.89 -21.33
N THR A 18 -25.08 -9.30 -22.59
CA THR A 18 -24.55 -8.51 -23.71
C THR A 18 -25.63 -7.77 -24.51
N GLY A 19 -26.91 -8.07 -24.30
CA GLY A 19 -28.01 -7.56 -25.13
C GLY A 19 -27.98 -8.04 -26.59
N LYS A 20 -27.09 -8.97 -26.96
CA LYS A 20 -27.05 -9.55 -28.30
C LYS A 20 -28.19 -10.56 -28.46
N ALA A 21 -28.77 -10.63 -29.66
CA ALA A 21 -29.73 -11.70 -29.96
C ALA A 21 -29.05 -13.09 -29.79
N HIS A 22 -29.70 -14.01 -29.07
CA HIS A 22 -29.15 -15.33 -28.75
C HIS A 22 -28.67 -16.12 -29.98
N LYS A 23 -29.41 -16.04 -31.10
CA LYS A 23 -29.00 -16.64 -32.38
C LYS A 23 -27.62 -16.16 -32.88
N ASN A 24 -27.25 -14.91 -32.61
CA ASN A 24 -25.96 -14.35 -32.99
C ASN A 24 -24.87 -14.87 -32.06
N VAL A 25 -25.14 -14.97 -30.76
CA VAL A 25 -24.21 -15.55 -29.78
C VAL A 25 -23.93 -17.01 -30.10
N LEU A 26 -24.95 -17.80 -30.45
CA LEU A 26 -24.79 -19.20 -30.89
C LEU A 26 -23.92 -19.30 -32.15
N ARG A 27 -24.22 -18.50 -33.17
CA ARG A 27 -23.42 -18.47 -34.41
C ARG A 27 -21.96 -18.14 -34.12
N ASP A 28 -21.71 -17.12 -33.30
CA ASP A 28 -20.37 -16.69 -32.93
C ASP A 28 -19.64 -17.79 -32.11
N ALA A 29 -20.37 -18.50 -31.24
CA ALA A 29 -19.85 -19.65 -30.49
C ALA A 29 -19.46 -20.82 -31.39
N TYR A 30 -20.32 -21.23 -32.33
CA TYR A 30 -19.97 -22.29 -33.30
C TYR A 30 -18.77 -21.91 -34.16
N ALA A 31 -18.72 -20.67 -34.67
CA ALA A 31 -17.58 -20.19 -35.43
C ALA A 31 -16.28 -20.11 -34.60
N MET A 32 -16.38 -19.85 -33.30
CA MET A 32 -15.26 -19.93 -32.37
C MET A 32 -14.80 -21.37 -32.17
N LEU A 33 -15.73 -22.32 -31.99
CA LEU A 33 -15.43 -23.73 -31.79
C LEU A 33 -14.76 -24.37 -33.01
N GLU A 34 -15.21 -24.04 -34.23
CA GLU A 34 -14.55 -24.49 -35.46
C GLU A 34 -13.07 -24.08 -35.52
N LYS A 35 -12.73 -22.90 -34.97
CA LYS A 35 -11.34 -22.41 -34.91
C LYS A 35 -10.54 -23.03 -33.76
N VAL A 36 -11.21 -23.51 -32.73
CA VAL A 36 -10.61 -24.04 -31.49
C VAL A 36 -10.52 -25.58 -31.48
N ASN A 37 -11.18 -26.26 -32.43
CA ASN A 37 -11.36 -27.72 -32.55
C ASN A 37 -10.08 -28.60 -32.46
N GLY A 38 -8.87 -28.03 -32.36
CA GLY A 38 -7.62 -28.75 -32.04
C GLY A 38 -7.26 -28.84 -30.55
N LEU A 39 -8.01 -28.21 -29.64
CA LEU A 39 -7.57 -27.94 -28.25
C LEU A 39 -8.29 -28.72 -27.13
N LYS A 40 -9.12 -29.74 -27.45
CA LYS A 40 -9.83 -30.61 -26.48
C LYS A 40 -10.76 -29.89 -25.48
N SER A 41 -11.24 -28.69 -25.80
CA SER A 41 -12.28 -28.02 -25.03
C SER A 41 -13.57 -28.07 -25.84
N GLU A 42 -14.50 -28.92 -25.40
CA GLU A 42 -15.82 -29.07 -26.03
C GLU A 42 -16.88 -28.46 -25.11
N PRO A 43 -17.80 -27.66 -25.66
CA PRO A 43 -18.94 -27.17 -24.90
C PRO A 43 -19.91 -28.32 -24.61
N VAL A 44 -20.77 -28.16 -23.62
CA VAL A 44 -21.91 -29.06 -23.46
C VAL A 44 -23.10 -28.50 -24.24
N GLU A 45 -23.62 -29.27 -25.18
CA GLU A 45 -24.87 -28.95 -25.88
C GLU A 45 -26.07 -29.17 -24.96
N SER A 46 -27.01 -28.23 -24.97
CA SER A 46 -28.22 -28.27 -24.15
C SER A 46 -29.37 -27.54 -24.85
N THR A 47 -30.53 -27.45 -24.19
CA THR A 47 -31.69 -26.73 -24.70
C THR A 47 -32.36 -25.90 -23.62
N TYR A 48 -33.08 -24.85 -24.02
CA TYR A 48 -33.91 -24.03 -23.14
C TYR A 48 -35.28 -23.80 -23.79
N LYS A 49 -36.27 -23.42 -22.97
CA LYS A 49 -37.58 -22.97 -23.47
C LYS A 49 -37.58 -21.46 -23.63
N ASP A 50 -37.93 -20.98 -24.81
CA ASP A 50 -38.07 -19.56 -25.04
C ASP A 50 -39.38 -18.99 -24.46
N ARG A 51 -39.59 -17.67 -24.61
CA ARG A 51 -40.80 -17.00 -24.11
C ARG A 51 -42.10 -17.51 -24.74
N LYS A 52 -42.04 -18.16 -25.90
CA LYS A 52 -43.19 -18.79 -26.59
C LYS A 52 -43.36 -20.26 -26.19
N GLY A 53 -42.50 -20.78 -25.32
CA GLY A 53 -42.50 -22.17 -24.89
C GLY A 53 -41.84 -23.13 -25.89
N GLU A 54 -41.19 -22.61 -26.93
CA GLU A 54 -40.50 -23.44 -27.93
C GLU A 54 -39.11 -23.84 -27.42
N THR A 55 -38.72 -25.08 -27.68
CA THR A 55 -37.39 -25.58 -27.33
C THR A 55 -36.35 -25.04 -28.32
N ARG A 56 -35.32 -24.38 -27.80
CA ARG A 56 -34.21 -23.80 -28.57
C ARG A 56 -32.87 -24.38 -28.08
N PRO A 57 -31.89 -24.59 -28.96
CA PRO A 57 -30.57 -25.09 -28.56
C PRO A 57 -29.80 -24.03 -27.77
N MET A 58 -28.90 -24.45 -26.89
CA MET A 58 -27.93 -23.58 -26.21
C MET A 58 -26.63 -24.34 -25.94
N LEU A 59 -25.52 -23.62 -25.82
CA LEU A 59 -24.25 -24.18 -25.35
C LEU A 59 -23.97 -23.75 -23.90
N ILE A 60 -23.41 -24.66 -23.12
CA ILE A 60 -22.84 -24.41 -21.79
C ILE A 60 -21.33 -24.38 -21.95
N LEU A 61 -20.72 -23.24 -21.59
CA LEU A 61 -19.31 -22.94 -21.82
C LEU A 61 -18.55 -22.93 -20.50
N ASP A 62 -17.34 -23.50 -20.50
CA ASP A 62 -16.38 -23.36 -19.41
C ASP A 62 -15.72 -21.97 -19.44
N LYS A 63 -14.78 -21.72 -18.51
CA LYS A 63 -14.05 -20.44 -18.42
C LYS A 63 -13.34 -20.09 -19.72
N HIS A 64 -12.63 -21.07 -20.29
CA HIS A 64 -11.80 -20.87 -21.47
C HIS A 64 -12.66 -20.56 -22.69
N LEU A 65 -13.73 -21.32 -22.92
CA LEU A 65 -14.65 -21.10 -24.03
C LEU A 65 -15.41 -19.79 -23.90
N THR A 66 -15.87 -19.45 -22.68
CA THR A 66 -16.56 -18.18 -22.42
C THR A 66 -15.63 -17.00 -22.72
N PHE A 67 -14.39 -17.05 -22.23
CA PHE A 67 -13.44 -15.95 -22.39
C PHE A 67 -12.97 -15.82 -23.84
N THR A 68 -12.78 -16.96 -24.51
CA THR A 68 -12.43 -16.99 -25.94
C THR A 68 -13.54 -16.38 -26.79
N LEU A 69 -14.80 -16.75 -26.55
CA LEU A 69 -15.96 -16.19 -27.28
C LEU A 69 -16.02 -14.67 -27.17
N ILE A 70 -15.88 -14.13 -25.96
CA ILE A 70 -16.04 -12.69 -25.75
C ILE A 70 -14.86 -11.85 -26.23
N THR A 71 -13.69 -12.45 -26.53
CA THR A 71 -12.54 -11.67 -27.05
C THR A 71 -12.89 -10.83 -28.28
N GLY A 72 -13.78 -11.34 -29.14
CA GLY A 72 -14.28 -10.64 -30.33
C GLY A 72 -15.42 -9.64 -30.06
N TYR A 73 -15.89 -9.51 -28.83
CA TYR A 73 -16.95 -8.54 -28.46
C TYR A 73 -16.32 -7.21 -28.04
N ASP A 74 -17.09 -6.12 -28.07
CA ASP A 74 -16.59 -4.83 -27.61
C ASP A 74 -16.32 -4.82 -26.09
N THR A 75 -15.56 -3.83 -25.65
CA THR A 75 -15.06 -3.73 -24.27
C THR A 75 -16.18 -3.71 -23.23
N GLY A 76 -17.32 -3.08 -23.52
CA GLY A 76 -18.45 -3.00 -22.59
C GLY A 76 -19.09 -4.37 -22.37
N LEU A 77 -19.36 -5.09 -23.47
CA LEU A 77 -19.92 -6.44 -23.41
C LEU A 77 -19.00 -7.43 -22.70
N ARG A 78 -17.69 -7.35 -22.96
CA ARG A 78 -16.69 -8.16 -22.25
C ARG A 78 -16.70 -7.89 -20.75
N HIS A 79 -16.79 -6.62 -20.34
CA HIS A 79 -16.80 -6.24 -18.93
C HIS A 79 -17.98 -6.89 -18.18
N ASN A 80 -19.18 -6.86 -18.77
CA ASN A 80 -20.38 -7.47 -18.17
C ASN A 80 -20.21 -8.99 -17.96
N VAL A 81 -19.72 -9.70 -18.98
CA VAL A 81 -19.52 -11.15 -18.92
C VAL A 81 -18.43 -11.53 -17.91
N VAL A 82 -17.31 -10.80 -17.88
CA VAL A 82 -16.23 -11.02 -16.90
C VAL A 82 -16.70 -10.75 -15.48
N GLY A 83 -17.46 -9.67 -15.24
CA GLY A 83 -18.03 -9.36 -13.93
C GLY A 83 -18.90 -10.50 -13.42
N ARG A 84 -19.83 -11.00 -14.25
CA ARG A 84 -20.67 -12.14 -13.90
C ARG A 84 -19.86 -13.41 -13.64
N TRP A 85 -18.78 -13.65 -14.38
CA TRP A 85 -17.92 -14.81 -14.14
C TRP A 85 -17.26 -14.76 -12.76
N ILE A 86 -16.76 -13.59 -12.35
CA ILE A 86 -16.15 -13.40 -11.02
C ILE A 86 -17.16 -13.70 -9.90
N GLU A 87 -18.42 -13.26 -10.07
CA GLU A 87 -19.49 -13.59 -9.11
C GLU A 87 -19.73 -15.10 -9.01
N LEU A 88 -19.79 -15.80 -10.13
CA LEU A 88 -19.98 -17.25 -10.16
C LEU A 88 -18.80 -17.99 -9.52
N GLU A 89 -17.57 -17.55 -9.76
CA GLU A 89 -16.38 -18.11 -9.09
C GLU A 89 -16.42 -17.87 -7.57
N ALA A 90 -16.82 -16.68 -7.13
CA ALA A 90 -16.97 -16.36 -5.71
C ALA A 90 -18.08 -17.20 -5.04
N GLN A 91 -19.20 -17.44 -5.73
CA GLN A 91 -20.30 -18.29 -5.24
C GLN A 91 -19.92 -19.78 -5.21
N ALA A 92 -19.18 -20.24 -6.21
CA ALA A 92 -18.75 -21.63 -6.30
C ALA A 92 -17.65 -21.97 -5.29
N ASN A 93 -16.87 -20.98 -4.86
CA ASN A 93 -15.77 -21.16 -3.92
C ASN A 93 -15.68 -20.06 -2.84
N PRO A 94 -16.66 -19.98 -1.91
CA PRO A 94 -16.65 -18.99 -0.84
C PRO A 94 -15.51 -19.20 0.17
N GLY A 95 -14.88 -20.39 0.20
CA GLY A 95 -13.80 -20.76 1.11
C GLY A 95 -12.41 -20.29 0.68
N PHE A 96 -12.14 -20.18 -0.63
CA PHE A 96 -10.81 -19.79 -1.15
C PHE A 96 -10.40 -18.38 -0.72
N LEU A 97 -11.36 -17.46 -0.65
CA LEU A 97 -11.11 -16.11 -0.13
C LEU A 97 -10.82 -16.15 1.38
N GLN A 98 -11.50 -17.00 2.15
CA GLN A 98 -11.31 -17.13 3.60
C GLN A 98 -9.95 -17.74 3.96
N GLU A 99 -9.53 -18.77 3.24
CA GLU A 99 -8.23 -19.43 3.44
C GLU A 99 -7.08 -18.49 3.06
N THR A 100 -7.19 -17.77 1.94
CA THR A 100 -6.19 -16.77 1.54
C THR A 100 -6.08 -15.62 2.54
N ILE A 101 -7.21 -15.14 3.09
CA ILE A 101 -7.22 -14.08 4.12
C ILE A 101 -6.56 -14.58 5.42
N LYS A 102 -6.84 -15.81 5.83
CA LYS A 102 -6.25 -16.39 7.03
C LYS A 102 -4.73 -16.56 6.89
N ASP A 103 -4.28 -17.13 5.78
CA ASP A 103 -2.85 -17.34 5.51
C ASP A 103 -2.09 -16.01 5.43
N THR A 104 -2.69 -14.99 4.80
CA THR A 104 -2.08 -13.65 4.76
C THR A 104 -2.01 -13.03 6.16
N LEU A 105 -3.05 -13.18 6.99
CA LEU A 105 -3.04 -12.69 8.37
C LEU A 105 -1.98 -13.39 9.22
N ASP A 106 -1.91 -14.72 9.16
CA ASP A 106 -0.94 -15.53 9.89
C ASP A 106 0.50 -15.18 9.46
N THR A 107 0.72 -14.97 8.16
CA THR A 107 2.01 -14.54 7.61
C THR A 107 2.41 -13.15 8.11
N LEU A 108 1.47 -12.19 8.14
CA LEU A 108 1.72 -10.86 8.66
C LEU A 108 2.03 -10.90 10.16
N GLN A 109 1.29 -11.69 10.92
CA GLN A 109 1.52 -11.85 12.35
C GLN A 109 2.89 -12.48 12.64
N ALA A 110 3.30 -13.49 11.87
CA ALA A 110 4.62 -14.09 11.97
C ALA A 110 5.74 -13.08 11.68
N ARG A 111 5.57 -12.22 10.67
CA ARG A 111 6.51 -11.13 10.37
C ARG A 111 6.62 -10.12 11.52
N VAL A 112 5.49 -9.72 12.10
CA VAL A 112 5.47 -8.83 13.28
C VAL A 112 6.22 -9.48 14.46
N ASN A 113 5.94 -10.74 14.75
CA ASN A 113 6.59 -11.47 15.85
C ASN A 113 8.11 -11.60 15.62
N ALA A 114 8.54 -11.85 14.39
CA ALA A 114 9.97 -11.91 14.03
C ALA A 114 10.68 -10.55 14.17
N MET A 115 9.97 -9.44 13.99
CA MET A 115 10.51 -8.09 14.13
C MET A 115 10.59 -7.61 15.60
N ALA A 116 9.82 -8.20 16.51
CA ALA A 116 9.75 -7.76 17.91
C ALA A 116 11.11 -7.79 18.64
N PRO A 117 11.96 -8.85 18.56
CA PRO A 117 13.25 -8.87 19.23
C PRO A 117 14.22 -7.78 18.73
N ALA A 118 14.22 -7.52 17.42
CA ALA A 118 15.06 -6.49 16.82
C ALA A 118 14.61 -5.08 17.27
N PHE A 119 13.31 -4.87 17.40
CA PHE A 119 12.75 -3.64 17.94
C PHE A 119 13.15 -3.43 19.41
N ASP A 120 13.03 -4.46 20.24
CA ASP A 120 13.38 -4.40 21.66
C ASP A 120 14.87 -4.10 21.86
N GLU A 121 15.76 -4.75 21.08
CA GLU A 121 17.18 -4.48 21.13
C GLU A 121 17.51 -3.04 20.71
N HIS A 122 16.84 -2.54 19.66
CA HIS A 122 17.01 -1.17 19.20
C HIS A 122 16.56 -0.16 20.27
N VAL A 123 15.39 -0.37 20.88
CA VAL A 123 14.87 0.46 21.98
C VAL A 123 15.83 0.45 23.17
N ARG A 124 16.39 -0.73 23.53
CA ARG A 124 17.38 -0.87 24.60
C ARG A 124 18.65 -0.09 24.31
N LYS A 125 19.23 -0.22 23.10
CA LYS A 125 20.41 0.55 22.68
C LYS A 125 20.13 2.05 22.77
N GLY A 126 18.98 2.51 22.27
CA GLY A 126 18.57 3.91 22.36
C GLY A 126 18.50 4.45 23.80
N ARG A 127 18.08 3.63 24.79
CA ARG A 127 18.11 4.03 26.22
C ARG A 127 19.53 4.31 26.73
N SER A 128 20.52 3.54 26.27
CA SER A 128 21.90 3.67 26.73
C SER A 128 22.68 4.76 26.00
N VAL A 129 22.48 4.93 24.68
CA VAL A 129 23.30 5.84 23.85
C VAL A 129 22.55 7.08 23.34
N GLY A 130 21.29 7.25 23.72
CA GLY A 130 20.39 8.27 23.18
C GLY A 130 19.85 7.94 21.78
N TYR A 131 18.67 8.49 21.48
CA TYR A 131 17.92 8.27 20.25
C TYR A 131 18.27 9.31 19.19
N SER A 132 18.27 8.91 17.91
CA SER A 132 18.26 9.90 16.81
C SER A 132 16.96 10.72 16.84
N TRP A 133 16.95 11.91 16.21
CA TRP A 133 15.74 12.73 16.12
C TRP A 133 14.55 11.95 15.53
N ARG A 134 14.77 11.27 14.40
CA ARG A 134 13.74 10.50 13.69
C ARG A 134 13.26 9.30 14.51
N GLU A 135 14.18 8.59 15.16
CA GLU A 135 13.85 7.45 16.02
C GLU A 135 13.02 7.90 17.23
N ALA A 136 13.42 8.99 17.89
CA ALA A 136 12.69 9.54 19.02
C ALA A 136 11.29 10.00 18.63
N CYS A 137 11.15 10.68 17.49
CA CYS A 137 9.85 11.08 16.94
C CYS A 137 8.96 9.86 16.64
N ARG A 138 9.52 8.81 16.03
CA ARG A 138 8.81 7.56 15.75
C ARG A 138 8.32 6.91 17.05
N LEU A 139 9.16 6.84 18.08
CA LEU A 139 8.80 6.30 19.40
C LEU A 139 7.80 7.18 20.17
N ALA A 140 7.73 8.47 19.87
CA ALA A 140 6.78 9.42 20.45
C ALA A 140 5.44 9.51 19.70
N GLY A 141 5.29 8.84 18.54
CA GLY A 141 4.09 8.94 17.72
C GLY A 141 4.00 10.26 16.92
N ILE A 142 5.13 10.92 16.67
CA ILE A 142 5.18 12.15 15.85
C ILE A 142 5.22 11.76 14.37
N LYS A 143 4.21 12.19 13.62
CA LYS A 143 3.94 11.79 12.23
C LYS A 143 4.89 12.44 11.22
N HIS A 144 5.35 13.66 11.49
CA HIS A 144 6.13 14.46 10.55
C HIS A 144 7.40 15.06 11.19
N PRO A 145 8.43 14.23 11.48
CA PRO A 145 9.64 14.66 12.19
C PRO A 145 10.39 15.81 11.52
N ASP A 146 10.46 15.85 10.19
CA ASP A 146 11.17 16.92 9.47
C ASP A 146 10.41 18.24 9.48
N LYS A 147 9.08 18.19 9.32
CA LYS A 147 8.21 19.37 9.43
C LYS A 147 8.25 19.94 10.84
N LEU A 148 8.23 19.07 11.86
CA LEU A 148 8.39 19.50 13.24
C LEU A 148 9.76 20.16 13.47
N LEU A 149 10.83 19.60 12.92
CA LEU A 149 12.16 20.20 13.05
C LEU A 149 12.23 21.57 12.35
N ALA A 150 11.60 21.71 11.17
CA ALA A 150 11.48 22.98 10.47
C ALA A 150 10.67 24.01 11.29
N LEU A 151 9.59 23.58 11.95
CA LEU A 151 8.82 24.41 12.86
C LEU A 151 9.67 24.90 14.04
N LEU A 152 10.46 24.01 14.65
CA LEU A 152 11.39 24.39 15.72
C LEU A 152 12.41 25.43 15.23
N VAL A 153 12.91 25.30 14.00
CA VAL A 153 13.81 26.31 13.41
C VAL A 153 13.08 27.65 13.24
N SER A 154 11.86 27.65 12.70
CA SER A 154 11.08 28.89 12.50
C SER A 154 10.75 29.60 13.83
N ARG A 155 10.62 28.84 14.92
CA ARG A 155 10.35 29.35 16.27
C ARG A 155 11.63 29.71 17.06
N GLY A 156 12.81 29.65 16.44
CA GLY A 156 14.08 29.89 17.12
C GLY A 156 14.46 28.83 18.16
N ARG A 157 13.76 27.68 18.18
CA ARG A 157 14.02 26.53 19.07
C ARG A 157 15.04 25.56 18.48
N ALA A 158 15.43 25.76 17.22
CA ALA A 158 16.51 25.05 16.55
C ALA A 158 17.20 25.97 15.54
N ARG A 159 18.41 25.60 15.09
CA ARG A 159 19.15 26.35 14.06
C ARG A 159 19.91 25.42 13.12
N LYS A 160 20.04 25.83 11.86
CA LYS A 160 20.92 25.19 10.88
C LYS A 160 22.28 25.89 10.86
N ARG A 161 23.37 25.13 10.89
CA ARG A 161 24.75 25.62 10.78
C ARG A 161 25.42 24.96 9.59
N SER A 162 26.00 25.76 8.69
CA SER A 162 26.96 25.27 7.71
C SER A 162 28.35 25.29 8.31
N ILE A 163 29.12 24.20 8.17
CA ILE A 163 30.54 24.21 8.50
C ILE A 163 31.30 24.17 7.18
N GLY A 164 31.88 25.31 6.80
CA GLY A 164 32.85 25.35 5.72
C GLY A 164 34.21 24.93 6.27
N SER A 165 34.82 23.88 5.70
CA SER A 165 36.28 23.91 5.58
C SER A 165 36.61 25.14 4.74
N GLY A 166 37.67 25.88 5.06
CA GLY A 166 38.00 27.18 4.45
C GLY A 166 38.31 27.19 2.94
N LYS A 167 37.85 26.20 2.16
CA LYS A 167 37.84 26.18 0.70
C LYS A 167 36.49 25.67 0.20
N ILE A 168 35.73 26.56 -0.44
CA ILE A 168 34.54 26.19 -1.20
C ILE A 168 35.04 25.56 -2.50
N SER A 169 34.86 24.24 -2.64
CA SER A 169 35.06 23.52 -3.90
C SER A 169 33.69 23.20 -4.49
N LEU A 170 33.50 23.33 -5.81
CA LEU A 170 32.26 22.94 -6.51
C LEU A 170 31.89 21.46 -6.29
N GLU A 171 32.84 20.64 -5.86
CA GLU A 171 32.72 19.18 -5.72
C GLU A 171 32.30 18.71 -4.32
N THR A 172 32.25 19.60 -3.31
CA THR A 172 31.91 19.21 -1.92
C THR A 172 30.83 20.12 -1.35
N PRO A 173 29.55 19.70 -1.38
CA PRO A 173 28.46 20.46 -0.76
C PRO A 173 28.77 20.71 0.71
N SER A 174 28.62 21.95 1.18
CA SER A 174 28.81 22.26 2.59
C SER A 174 27.85 21.42 3.44
N GLN A 175 28.38 20.69 4.42
CA GLN A 175 27.55 19.86 5.28
C GLN A 175 26.75 20.76 6.23
N VAL A 176 25.43 20.77 6.06
CA VAL A 176 24.50 21.53 6.91
C VAL A 176 24.10 20.68 8.11
N PHE A 177 24.43 21.16 9.30
CA PHE A 177 24.09 20.53 10.55
C PHE A 177 22.90 21.24 11.22
N THR A 178 22.14 20.52 12.04
CA THR A 178 21.06 21.09 12.85
C THR A 178 21.36 20.95 14.33
N GLU A 179 21.13 22.03 15.08
CA GLU A 179 21.23 22.09 16.53
C GLU A 179 19.90 22.52 17.15
N LEU A 180 19.58 22.01 18.33
CA LEU A 180 18.48 22.52 19.14
C LEU A 180 18.96 23.63 20.07
N HIS A 181 18.03 24.46 20.53
CA HIS A 181 18.28 25.53 21.49
C HIS A 181 18.96 25.01 22.78
N PRO A 182 19.89 25.75 23.41
CA PRO A 182 20.59 25.30 24.61
C PRO A 182 19.68 24.85 25.77
N ASP A 183 18.48 25.42 25.92
CA ASP A 183 17.52 25.01 26.96
C ASP A 183 17.19 23.51 26.91
N TYR A 184 17.18 22.89 25.73
CA TYR A 184 16.92 21.45 25.62
C TYR A 184 18.04 20.63 26.28
N LEU A 185 19.28 21.13 26.25
CA LEU A 185 20.40 20.53 26.97
C LEU A 185 20.25 20.79 28.47
N SER A 186 19.95 22.04 28.87
CA SER A 186 19.78 22.42 30.29
C SER A 186 18.65 21.64 30.97
N ASN A 187 17.57 21.33 30.26
CA ASN A 187 16.46 20.51 30.75
C ASN A 187 16.78 19.00 30.77
N GLY A 188 17.92 18.60 30.21
CA GLY A 188 18.35 17.20 30.11
C GLY A 188 17.64 16.41 29.01
N TYR A 189 17.02 17.08 28.04
CA TYR A 189 16.29 16.43 26.94
C TYR A 189 17.18 15.94 25.82
N ILE A 190 18.39 16.50 25.69
CA ILE A 190 19.36 16.10 24.67
C ILE A 190 20.77 15.94 25.20
N THR A 191 21.57 15.19 24.45
CA THR A 191 23.04 15.26 24.49
C THR A 191 23.55 15.89 23.20
N VAL A 192 24.61 16.68 23.28
CA VAL A 192 25.20 17.37 22.11
C VAL A 192 26.28 16.50 21.46
N LEU A 193 26.32 16.47 20.14
CA LEU A 193 27.35 15.80 19.34
C LEU A 193 28.26 16.82 18.67
N LYS A 194 29.54 16.45 18.49
CA LYS A 194 30.48 17.25 17.70
C LYS A 194 30.31 16.97 16.20
N PRO A 195 30.53 17.97 15.33
CA PRO A 195 30.44 17.77 13.88
C PRO A 195 31.41 16.72 13.34
N SER A 196 32.59 16.57 13.96
CA SER A 196 33.59 15.56 13.60
C SER A 196 33.21 14.13 13.98
N ASN A 197 32.11 13.91 14.69
CA ASN A 197 31.69 12.57 15.08
C ASN A 197 31.05 11.85 13.88
N LEU A 198 31.56 10.67 13.51
CA LEU A 198 31.02 9.84 12.43
C LEU A 198 29.54 9.50 12.61
N VAL A 199 29.06 9.48 13.86
CA VAL A 199 27.64 9.28 14.20
C VAL A 199 26.78 10.44 13.69
N THR A 200 27.29 11.67 13.66
CA THR A 200 26.54 12.87 13.24
C THR A 200 26.08 12.77 11.78
N ALA A 201 26.93 12.26 10.88
CA ALA A 201 26.56 12.04 9.48
C ALA A 201 25.45 10.98 9.35
N LYS A 202 25.55 9.87 10.10
CA LYS A 202 24.52 8.81 10.14
C LYS A 202 23.24 9.24 10.87
N ASN A 203 23.32 10.27 11.72
CA ASN A 203 22.21 10.87 12.47
C ASN A 203 21.50 12.00 11.68
N GLY A 204 21.57 11.99 10.35
CA GLY A 204 20.91 12.99 9.50
C GLY A 204 21.46 14.41 9.64
N GLY A 205 22.69 14.58 10.13
CA GLY A 205 23.29 15.90 10.37
C GLY A 205 22.80 16.59 11.65
N HIS A 206 22.11 15.88 12.55
CA HIS A 206 21.72 16.43 13.84
C HIS A 206 22.89 16.35 14.84
N LEU A 207 23.29 17.51 15.38
CA LEU A 207 24.34 17.64 16.39
C LEU A 207 23.82 17.36 17.80
N PHE A 208 22.81 16.50 17.90
CA PHE A 208 22.22 16.11 19.17
C PHE A 208 21.62 14.71 19.08
N LYS A 209 21.50 14.06 20.24
CA LYS A 209 20.64 12.89 20.44
C LYS A 209 19.61 13.19 21.52
N ILE A 210 18.44 12.58 21.40
CA ILE A 210 17.37 12.70 22.39
C ILE A 210 17.65 11.72 23.53
N THR A 211 17.58 12.18 24.77
CA THR A 211 17.72 11.33 25.96
C THR A 211 16.42 10.58 26.24
N PRO A 212 16.43 9.53 27.09
CA PRO A 212 15.19 8.92 27.58
C PRO A 212 14.25 9.94 28.25
N LYS A 213 14.81 10.92 28.96
CA LYS A 213 14.06 12.03 29.55
C LYS A 213 13.40 12.89 28.46
N GLY A 214 14.15 13.33 27.46
CA GLY A 214 13.62 14.11 26.33
C GLY A 214 12.59 13.35 25.49
N LEU A 215 12.73 12.04 25.36
CA LEU A 215 11.73 11.22 24.69
C LEU A 215 10.40 11.22 25.47
N ASN A 216 10.44 10.97 26.78
CA ASN A 216 9.23 10.78 27.57
C ASN A 216 8.59 12.09 28.03
N GLU A 217 9.38 13.02 28.57
CA GLU A 217 8.88 14.26 29.17
C GLU A 217 8.71 15.40 28.18
N TRP A 218 9.38 15.35 27.02
CA TRP A 218 9.24 16.37 25.99
C TRP A 218 8.48 15.86 24.78
N LEU A 219 8.98 14.86 24.05
CA LEU A 219 8.35 14.46 22.79
C LEU A 219 7.01 13.75 23.01
N LYS A 220 6.96 12.70 23.84
CA LYS A 220 5.70 11.98 24.10
C LYS A 220 4.66 12.85 24.78
N ALA A 221 5.06 13.63 25.78
CA ALA A 221 4.15 14.53 26.50
C ALA A 221 3.49 15.59 25.61
N ASN A 222 4.10 15.93 24.46
CA ASN A 222 3.62 16.98 23.57
C ASN A 222 3.25 16.47 22.16
N ALA A 223 3.20 15.15 21.93
CA ALA A 223 3.11 14.56 20.60
C ALA A 223 1.84 14.97 19.85
N GLU A 224 0.69 15.03 20.51
CA GLU A 224 -0.58 15.45 19.89
C GLU A 224 -0.53 16.89 19.38
N THR A 225 -0.08 17.81 20.25
CA THR A 225 0.10 19.23 19.91
C THR A 225 1.11 19.38 18.78
N MET A 226 2.27 18.75 18.88
CA MET A 226 3.31 18.78 17.85
C MET A 226 2.81 18.24 16.50
N ASN A 227 2.00 17.18 16.49
CA ASN A 227 1.40 16.64 15.27
C ASN A 227 0.41 17.62 14.63
N ARG A 228 -0.42 18.28 15.44
CA ARG A 228 -1.35 19.30 14.97
C ARG A 228 -0.62 20.49 14.36
N GLU A 229 0.40 20.99 15.03
CA GLU A 229 1.16 22.17 14.57
C GLU A 229 2.02 21.85 13.35
N SER A 230 2.68 20.69 13.32
CA SER A 230 3.56 20.30 12.22
C SER A 230 2.82 19.90 10.94
N ALA A 231 1.53 19.56 11.01
CA ALA A 231 0.72 19.21 9.85
C ALA A 231 0.65 20.35 8.81
N PHE A 232 0.62 21.60 9.27
CA PHE A 232 0.43 22.81 8.44
C PHE A 232 1.72 23.59 8.14
N VAL A 233 2.88 23.07 8.55
CA VAL A 233 4.15 23.78 8.32
C VAL A 233 4.47 23.78 6.83
N GLY A 234 4.53 24.99 6.25
CA GLY A 234 4.75 25.21 4.82
C GLY A 234 3.50 24.95 3.97
N ILE A 235 2.31 24.86 4.56
CA ILE A 235 1.06 24.58 3.88
C ILE A 235 -0.05 25.50 4.41
N ASP A 236 -0.82 26.16 3.54
CA ASP A 236 -1.93 27.01 3.96
C ASP A 236 -3.14 26.20 4.48
N GLN A 237 -4.17 26.90 4.98
CA GLN A 237 -5.42 26.29 5.48
C GLN A 237 -6.18 25.44 4.44
N TRP A 238 -5.78 25.50 3.17
CA TRP A 238 -6.36 24.76 2.05
C TRP A 238 -5.45 23.63 1.54
N GLY A 239 -4.34 23.33 2.22
CA GLY A 239 -3.45 22.25 1.81
C GLY A 239 -2.42 22.63 0.73
N ARG A 240 -2.24 23.92 0.40
CA ARG A 240 -1.31 24.38 -0.64
C ARG A 240 0.05 24.75 -0.05
N VAL A 241 1.13 24.36 -0.72
CA VAL A 241 2.50 24.70 -0.30
C VAL A 241 2.70 26.22 -0.32
N ILE A 242 3.05 26.82 0.82
CA ILE A 242 3.40 28.24 0.92
C ILE A 242 4.83 28.40 0.40
N LYS A 243 4.98 29.12 -0.72
CA LYS A 243 6.28 29.43 -1.34
C LYS A 243 7.09 30.42 -0.49
#